data_AF-A0A2T4IBG8-F1
#
_entry.id   AF-A0A2T4IBG8-F1
#
_cell.length_a   1.000
_cell.length_b   1.000
_cell.length_c   1.000
_cell.angle_alpha   90.00
_cell.angle_beta   90.00
_cell.angle_gamma   90.00
#
_symmetry.space_group_name_H-M   'P 1'
#
loop_
_entity.id
_entity.type
_entity.pdbx_description
1 polymer ?
#
loop_
_entity_poly.entity_id
_entity_poly.type
_entity_poly.pdbx_seq_one_letter_code
_entity_poly.pdbx_strand_id
1 'polypeptide(L)'
;MHTHRKIIYRLAFLDGIALLLLVFIAVPVKYLLDLPLGVKVLGPLHGTLFLSLMVASLAAVARGALRPALAALLFVGALLPLGAFYADYRLRQAYPDLAH
;
A
#
# COMPACT_ATOMS: atom_id res chain seq x y z
N MET A 1 13.96 -15.20 8.69
CA MET A 1 12.86 -15.27 7.67
C MET A 1 11.66 -14.36 7.96
N HIS A 2 11.60 -13.62 9.10
CA HIS A 2 10.46 -12.73 9.41
C HIS A 2 10.54 -11.31 8.81
N THR A 3 11.73 -10.80 8.50
CA THR A 3 11.92 -9.39 8.11
C THR A 3 11.20 -9.00 6.82
N HIS A 4 11.17 -9.89 5.82
CA HIS A 4 10.58 -9.60 4.50
C HIS A 4 9.07 -9.32 4.58
N ARG A 5 8.34 -10.03 5.44
CA ARG A 5 6.89 -9.87 5.59
C ARG A 5 6.55 -8.58 6.34
N LYS A 6 7.32 -8.24 7.38
CA LYS A 6 7.14 -6.98 8.13
C LYS A 6 7.37 -5.75 7.25
N ILE A 7 8.27 -5.82 6.27
CA ILE A 7 8.48 -4.74 5.29
C ILE A 7 7.25 -4.57 4.40
N ILE A 8 6.74 -5.66 3.81
CA ILE A 8 5.54 -5.63 2.96
C ILE A 8 4.35 -5.07 3.74
N TYR A 9 4.20 -5.51 4.99
CA TYR A 9 3.16 -5.02 5.90
C TYR A 9 3.22 -3.49 6.07
N ARG A 10 4.40 -2.96 6.44
CA ARG A 10 4.58 -1.51 6.64
C ARG A 10 4.39 -0.72 5.35
N LEU A 11 4.89 -1.23 4.23
CA LEU A 11 4.72 -0.59 2.92
C LEU A 11 3.25 -0.52 2.53
N ALA A 12 2.49 -1.62 2.66
CA ALA A 12 1.07 -1.66 2.34
C ALA A 12 0.25 -0.70 3.20
N PHE A 13 0.56 -0.63 4.50
CA PHE A 13 -0.12 0.29 5.42
C PHE A 13 0.18 1.76 5.10
N LEU A 14 1.45 2.11 4.90
CA LEU A 14 1.86 3.48 4.55
C LEU A 14 1.31 3.90 3.18
N ASP A 15 1.32 3.00 2.20
CA ASP A 15 0.79 3.25 0.88
C ASP A 15 -0.72 3.52 0.90
N GLY A 16 -1.48 2.72 1.67
CA GLY A 16 -2.90 2.94 1.89
C GLY A 16 -3.22 4.28 2.53
N ILE A 17 -2.44 4.69 3.54
CA ILE A 17 -2.57 6.03 4.15
C ILE A 17 -2.24 7.12 3.13
N ALA A 18 -1.15 6.98 2.37
CA ALA A 18 -0.76 7.96 1.36
C ALA A 18 -1.87 8.13 0.29
N LEU A 19 -2.47 7.03 -0.17
CA LEU A 19 -3.59 7.05 -1.10
C LEU A 19 -4.85 7.70 -0.50
N LEU A 20 -5.20 7.40 0.75
CA LEU A 20 -6.33 8.06 1.43
C LEU A 20 -6.13 9.56 1.52
N LEU A 21 -4.95 10.01 1.97
CA LEU A 21 -4.63 11.43 2.07
C LEU A 21 -4.63 12.09 0.68
N LEU A 22 -4.13 11.40 -0.34
CA LEU A 22 -4.14 11.89 -1.72
C LEU A 22 -5.59 12.08 -2.23
N VAL A 23 -6.44 11.08 -2.08
CA VAL A 23 -7.80 11.08 -2.65
C VAL A 23 -8.78 11.94 -1.85
N PHE A 24 -8.76 11.85 -0.52
CA PHE A 24 -9.76 12.52 0.33
C PHE A 24 -9.34 13.90 0.83
N ILE A 25 -8.06 14.25 0.76
CA ILE A 25 -7.58 15.57 1.19
C ILE A 25 -6.96 16.33 0.02
N ALA A 26 -5.92 15.77 -0.60
CA ALA A 26 -5.14 16.51 -1.60
C ALA A 26 -5.95 16.85 -2.86
N VAL A 27 -6.74 15.90 -3.36
CA VAL A 27 -7.61 16.10 -4.53
C VAL A 27 -8.71 17.15 -4.23
N PRO A 28 -9.49 17.05 -3.15
CA PRO A 28 -10.45 18.11 -2.79
C PRO A 28 -9.81 19.47 -2.58
N VAL A 29 -8.68 19.56 -1.87
CA VAL A 29 -7.95 20.82 -1.68
C VAL A 29 -7.50 21.42 -3.02
N LYS A 30 -7.00 20.59 -3.94
CA LYS A 30 -6.63 21.03 -5.29
C LYS A 30 -7.81 21.66 -6.02
N TYR A 31 -9.00 21.06 -5.97
CA TYR A 31 -10.15 21.56 -6.74
C TYR A 31 -10.92 22.69 -6.03
N LEU A 32 -10.97 22.70 -4.70
CA LEU A 32 -11.73 23.69 -3.93
C LEU A 32 -10.94 24.97 -3.66
N LEU A 33 -9.62 24.85 -3.45
CA LEU A 33 -8.75 25.97 -3.05
C LEU A 33 -7.72 26.32 -4.15
N ASP A 34 -7.75 25.61 -5.28
CA ASP A 34 -6.79 25.75 -6.38
C ASP A 34 -5.32 25.60 -5.94
N LEU A 35 -5.10 24.80 -4.88
CA LEU A 35 -3.79 24.53 -4.29
C LEU A 35 -3.29 23.12 -4.66
N PRO A 36 -2.47 22.97 -5.72
CA PRO A 36 -2.02 21.67 -6.19
C PRO A 36 -0.89 21.05 -5.34
N LEU A 37 -0.40 21.76 -4.31
CA LEU A 37 0.77 21.36 -3.53
C LEU A 37 0.59 19.96 -2.91
N GLY A 38 -0.59 19.67 -2.35
CA GLY A 38 -0.88 18.36 -1.75
C GLY A 38 -0.73 17.21 -2.74
N VAL A 39 -1.27 17.36 -3.96
CA VAL A 39 -1.20 16.33 -5.01
C VAL A 39 0.23 16.19 -5.52
N LYS A 40 0.97 17.30 -5.65
CA LYS A 40 2.39 17.29 -6.08
C LYS A 40 3.32 16.57 -5.11
N VAL A 41 2.95 16.49 -3.83
CA VAL A 41 3.74 15.77 -2.80
C VAL A 41 3.22 14.35 -2.60
N LEU A 42 1.91 14.20 -2.36
CA LEU A 42 1.30 12.91 -2.03
C LEU A 42 1.22 11.97 -3.24
N GLY A 43 1.11 12.49 -4.46
CA GLY A 43 1.11 11.69 -5.68
C GLY A 43 2.40 10.89 -5.86
N PRO A 44 3.57 11.56 -5.93
CA PRO A 44 4.86 10.88 -5.97
C PRO A 44 5.14 10.01 -4.75
N LEU A 45 4.72 10.43 -3.55
CA LEU A 45 4.86 9.63 -2.33
C LEU A 45 4.11 8.29 -2.45
N HIS A 46 2.83 8.32 -2.80
CA HIS A 46 2.03 7.11 -3.05
C HIS A 46 2.66 6.27 -4.17
N GLY A 47 3.01 6.87 -5.31
CA GLY A 47 3.63 6.13 -6.42
C GLY A 47 4.94 5.41 -6.02
N THR A 48 5.78 6.05 -5.20
CA THR A 48 7.03 5.46 -4.71
C THR A 48 6.77 4.32 -3.73
N LEU A 49 5.81 4.47 -2.82
CA LEU A 49 5.40 3.45 -1.87
C LEU A 49 4.77 2.25 -2.59
N PHE A 50 3.88 2.49 -3.55
CA PHE A 50 3.25 1.49 -4.40
C PHE A 50 4.29 0.65 -5.17
N LEU A 51 5.24 1.30 -5.85
CA LEU A 51 6.30 0.59 -6.56
C LEU A 51 7.17 -0.24 -5.61
N SER A 52 7.53 0.32 -4.45
CA SER A 52 8.29 -0.38 -3.42
C SER A 52 7.53 -1.62 -2.91
N LEU A 53 6.22 -1.49 -2.69
CA LEU A 53 5.33 -2.59 -2.30
C LEU A 53 5.31 -3.68 -3.38
N MET A 54 5.24 -3.31 -4.65
CA MET A 54 5.24 -4.28 -5.76
C MET A 54 6.55 -5.05 -5.86
N VAL A 55 7.69 -4.37 -5.83
CA VAL A 55 9.00 -5.02 -5.86
C VAL A 55 9.15 -5.98 -4.68
N ALA A 56 8.80 -5.53 -3.47
CA ALA A 56 8.87 -6.36 -2.27
C ALA A 56 7.93 -7.59 -2.34
N SER A 57 6.71 -7.40 -2.84
CA SER A 57 5.71 -8.47 -2.97
C SER A 57 6.12 -9.49 -4.02
N LEU A 58 6.60 -9.06 -5.20
CA LEU A 58 7.12 -9.93 -6.25
C LEU A 58 8.33 -10.73 -5.77
N ALA A 59 9.27 -10.08 -5.08
CA ALA A 59 10.43 -10.76 -4.51
C ALA A 59 10.02 -11.81 -3.46
N ALA A 60 8.99 -11.54 -2.66
CA ALA A 60 8.47 -12.49 -1.68
C ALA A 60 7.74 -13.67 -2.35
N VAL A 61 7.00 -13.43 -3.43
CA VAL A 61 6.38 -14.50 -4.23
C VAL A 61 7.45 -15.40 -4.86
N ALA A 62 8.47 -14.81 -5.49
CA ALA A 62 9.57 -15.56 -6.12
C ALA A 62 10.34 -16.45 -5.11
N ARG A 63 10.40 -16.04 -3.84
CA ARG A 63 11.03 -16.80 -2.74
C ARG A 63 10.07 -17.78 -2.05
N GLY A 64 8.83 -17.91 -2.51
CA GLY A 64 7.79 -18.72 -1.87
C GLY A 64 7.34 -18.22 -0.50
N ALA A 65 7.70 -16.98 -0.14
CA ALA A 65 7.38 -16.37 1.15
C ALA A 65 6.01 -15.68 1.18
N LEU A 66 5.42 -15.41 0.01
CA LEU A 66 4.09 -14.80 -0.16
C LEU A 66 3.29 -15.57 -1.21
N ARG A 67 2.00 -15.81 -0.94
CA ARG A 67 1.10 -16.43 -1.91
C ARG A 67 0.82 -15.47 -3.08
N PRO A 68 0.88 -15.91 -4.35
CA PRO A 68 0.58 -15.05 -5.51
C PRO A 68 -0.78 -14.35 -5.43
N ALA A 69 -1.80 -15.03 -4.92
CA ALA A 69 -3.13 -14.45 -4.72
C ALA A 69 -3.14 -13.27 -3.73
N LEU A 70 -2.30 -13.31 -2.69
CA LEU A 70 -2.16 -12.19 -1.74
C LEU A 70 -1.37 -11.03 -2.36
N ALA A 71 -0.36 -11.32 -3.18
CA ALA A 71 0.35 -10.28 -3.92
C ALA A 71 -0.57 -9.56 -4.92
N ALA A 72 -1.43 -10.30 -5.63
CA ALA A 72 -2.45 -9.71 -6.49
C ALA A 72 -3.46 -8.87 -5.70
N LEU A 73 -3.86 -9.33 -4.51
CA LEU A 73 -4.73 -8.55 -3.63
C LEU A 73 -4.07 -7.25 -3.15
N LEU A 74 -2.77 -7.27 -2.82
CA LEU A 74 -2.01 -6.07 -2.46
C LEU A 74 -1.93 -5.07 -3.62
N PHE A 75 -1.74 -5.56 -4.85
CA PHE A 75 -1.72 -4.71 -6.05
C PHE A 75 -3.08 -4.02 -6.27
N VAL A 76 -4.16 -4.79 -6.33
CA VAL A 76 -5.51 -4.23 -6.54
C VAL A 76 -5.93 -3.35 -5.36
N GLY A 77 -5.59 -3.79 -4.15
CA GLY A 77 -5.88 -3.06 -2.92
C GLY A 77 -5.22 -1.69 -2.89
N ALA A 78 -3.98 -1.59 -3.34
CA ALA A 78 -3.23 -0.35 -3.38
C ALA A 78 -3.71 0.66 -4.44
N LEU A 79 -4.59 0.26 -5.37
CA LEU A 79 -5.20 1.18 -6.34
C LEU A 79 -6.56 1.74 -5.87
N LEU A 80 -7.14 1.13 -4.83
CA LEU A 80 -8.44 1.48 -4.31
C LEU A 80 -8.28 2.12 -2.92
N PRO A 81 -8.89 3.29 -2.64
CA PRO A 81 -8.67 4.01 -1.38
C PRO A 81 -8.94 3.19 -0.11
N LEU A 82 -9.88 2.23 -0.16
CA LEU A 82 -10.16 1.31 0.94
C LEU A 82 -9.62 -0.11 0.71
N GLY A 83 -9.11 -0.39 -0.49
CA GLY A 83 -8.61 -1.71 -0.86
C GLY A 83 -7.36 -2.10 -0.08
N ALA A 84 -6.49 -1.14 0.25
CA ALA A 84 -5.27 -1.37 1.00
C ALA A 84 -5.57 -1.91 2.42
N PHE A 85 -6.61 -1.41 3.09
CA PHE A 85 -7.04 -1.90 4.40
C PHE A 85 -7.63 -3.31 4.35
N TYR A 86 -8.39 -3.61 3.30
CA TYR A 86 -8.88 -4.97 3.09
C TYR A 86 -7.74 -5.95 2.80
N ALA A 87 -6.76 -5.53 1.98
CA ALA A 87 -5.56 -6.33 1.71
C ALA A 87 -4.73 -6.54 2.99
N ASP A 88 -4.57 -5.52 3.83
CA ASP A 88 -3.92 -5.59 5.15
C ASP A 88 -4.61 -6.63 6.05
N TYR A 89 -5.93 -6.57 6.15
CA TYR A 89 -6.73 -7.53 6.92
C TYR A 89 -6.50 -8.97 6.46
N ARG A 90 -6.56 -9.22 5.15
CA ARG A 90 -6.34 -10.55 4.57
C ARG A 90 -4.91 -11.03 4.74
N LEU A 91 -3.93 -10.13 4.68
CA LEU A 91 -2.53 -10.43 4.90
C LEU A 91 -2.26 -10.84 6.35
N ARG A 92 -2.84 -10.12 7.33
CA ARG A 92 -2.76 -10.46 8.77
C ARG A 92 -3.43 -11.80 9.08
N GLN A 93 -4.57 -12.10 8.44
CA GLN A 93 -5.20 -13.42 8.58
C GLN A 93 -4.33 -14.56 8.04
N ALA A 94 -3.64 -14.34 6.93
CA ALA A 94 -2.76 -15.34 6.34
C ALA A 94 -1.42 -15.50 7.08
N TYR A 95 -0.96 -14.43 7.73
CA TYR A 95 0.32 -14.37 8.45
C TYR A 95 0.13 -13.70 9.82
N PRO A 96 -0.33 -14.47 10.83
CA PRO A 96 -0.59 -13.94 12.17
C PRO A 96 0.66 -13.36 12.85
N ASP A 97 1.86 -13.80 12.43
CA ASP A 97 3.14 -13.30 12.91
C ASP A 97 3.41 -11.82 12.59
N LEU A 98 2.57 -11.20 11.76
CA LEU A 98 2.59 -9.77 11.47
C LEU A 98 1.81 -8.91 12.48
N ALA A 99 0.97 -9.52 13.33
CA ALA A 99 0.18 -8.81 14.32
C ALA A 99 0.94 -8.49 15.62
N HIS A 100 2.22 -8.91 15.72
CA HIS A 100 3.08 -8.80 16.90
C HIS A 100 4.32 -7.92 16.67
#